data_AF-X1N6M5-F1
#
_entry.id   AF-X1N6M5-F1
#
_cell.length_a   1.000
_cell.length_b   1.000
_cell.length_c   1.000
_cell.angle_alpha   90.00
_cell.angle_beta   90.00
_cell.angle_gamma   90.00
#
_symmetry.space_group_name_H-M   'P 1'
#
loop_
_entity.id
_entity.type
_entity.pdbx_description
1 polymer ?
#
loop_
_entity_poly.entity_id
_entity_poly.type
_entity_poly.pdbx_seq_one_letter_code
_entity_poly.pdbx_strand_id
1 'polypeptide(L)'
;MKLKGNYFCLFTLQLVSGIIAYPLMVKFGVFLGIFLSFLPFLAGLITTHVNYKPDERDMQLIHKTDSFQSILLMVAMAIIYLYFPLINWFFAMYAGIGIFRGVTGLIIFATN
;
A
#
# COMPACT_ATOMS: atom_id res chain seq x y z
N MET A 1 -2.45 -17.02 -14.63
CA MET A 1 -2.53 -16.86 -13.16
C MET A 1 -3.96 -16.47 -12.79
N LYS A 2 -4.48 -16.90 -11.63
CA LYS A 2 -5.83 -16.52 -11.16
C LYS A 2 -5.78 -15.08 -10.63
N LEU A 3 -6.76 -14.23 -10.96
CA LEU A 3 -6.92 -12.85 -10.46
C LEU A 3 -6.53 -12.71 -8.99
N LYS A 4 -7.13 -13.56 -8.14
CA LYS A 4 -6.92 -13.57 -6.69
C LYS A 4 -5.43 -13.64 -6.32
N GLY A 5 -4.67 -14.51 -6.98
CA GLY A 5 -3.23 -14.66 -6.73
C GLY A 5 -2.41 -13.46 -7.22
N ASN A 6 -2.80 -12.82 -8.33
CA ASN A 6 -2.12 -11.64 -8.85
C ASN A 6 -2.33 -10.43 -7.94
N TYR A 7 -3.58 -10.15 -7.56
CA TYR A 7 -3.89 -9.04 -6.65
C TYR A 7 -3.38 -9.30 -5.25
N PHE A 8 -3.42 -10.54 -4.75
CA PHE A 8 -2.77 -10.89 -3.48
C PHE A 8 -1.27 -10.58 -3.51
N CYS A 9 -0.59 -10.91 -4.62
CA CYS A 9 0.83 -10.56 -4.82
C CYS A 9 1.03 -9.04 -4.86
N LEU A 10 0.20 -8.30 -5.59
CA LEU A 10 0.23 -6.83 -5.65
C LEU A 10 0.14 -6.21 -4.25
N PHE A 11 -0.85 -6.61 -3.44
CA PHE A 11 -1.04 -6.07 -2.10
C PHE A 11 0.06 -6.51 -1.13
N THR A 12 0.63 -7.71 -1.31
CA THR A 12 1.82 -8.14 -0.56
C THR A 12 3.00 -7.22 -0.85
N LEU A 13 3.29 -6.96 -2.12
CA LEU A 13 4.39 -6.08 -2.53
C LEU A 13 4.14 -4.62 -2.12
N GLN A 14 2.87 -4.19 -2.10
CA GLN A 14 2.48 -2.89 -1.59
C GLN A 14 2.69 -2.76 -0.07
N LEU A 15 2.36 -3.80 0.70
CA LEU A 15 2.65 -3.85 2.14
C LEU A 15 4.15 -3.76 2.40
N VAL A 16 4.95 -4.57 1.68
CA VAL A 16 6.41 -4.54 1.78
C VAL A 16 6.95 -3.14 1.45
N SER A 17 6.48 -2.53 0.36
CA SER A 17 6.79 -1.16 -0.04
C SER A 17 6.53 -0.15 1.08
N GLY A 18 5.35 -0.22 1.73
CA GLY A 18 5.01 0.65 2.87
C GLY A 18 5.89 0.44 4.10
N ILE A 19 6.20 -0.81 4.46
CA ILE A 19 7.06 -1.15 5.61
C ILE A 19 8.48 -0.62 5.41
N ILE A 20 9.05 -0.77 4.21
CA ILE A 20 10.42 -0.34 3.92
C ILE A 20 10.52 1.18 3.66
N ALA A 21 9.42 1.85 3.35
CA ALA A 21 9.43 3.26 2.98
C ALA A 21 10.02 4.16 4.07
N TYR A 22 9.55 4.01 5.31
CA TYR A 22 10.02 4.82 6.42
C TYR A 22 11.55 4.69 6.67
N PRO A 23 12.13 3.47 6.84
CA PRO A 23 13.56 3.35 7.05
C PRO A 23 14.38 3.79 5.83
N LEU A 24 13.89 3.62 4.60
CA LEU A 24 14.57 4.09 3.40
C LEU A 24 14.59 5.63 3.31
N MET A 25 13.49 6.30 3.64
CA MET A 25 13.44 7.77 3.69
C MET A 25 14.35 8.35 4.79
N VAL A 26 14.46 7.66 5.93
CA VAL A 26 15.40 8.05 7.00
C VAL A 26 16.86 7.89 6.56
N LYS A 27 17.19 6.79 5.87
CA LYS A 27 18.58 6.47 5.52
C LYS A 27 19.10 7.19 4.27
N PHE A 28 18.27 7.34 3.25
CA PHE A 28 18.67 7.86 1.93
C PHE A 28 18.05 9.24 1.61
N GLY A 29 17.28 9.80 2.54
CA GLY A 29 16.50 11.02 2.33
C GLY A 29 15.20 10.78 1.59
N VAL A 30 14.37 11.83 1.53
CA VAL A 30 12.97 11.75 1.02
C VAL A 30 12.90 11.21 -0.40
N PHE A 31 13.69 11.80 -1.31
CA PHE A 31 13.61 11.50 -2.73
C PHE A 31 14.01 10.05 -3.06
N LEU A 32 15.22 9.64 -2.66
CA LEU A 32 15.71 8.28 -2.88
C LEU A 32 14.90 7.25 -2.09
N GLY A 33 14.49 7.59 -0.86
CA GLY A 33 13.70 6.70 -0.02
C GLY A 33 12.35 6.35 -0.65
N ILE A 34 11.61 7.37 -1.15
CA ILE A 34 10.37 7.17 -1.89
C ILE A 34 10.61 6.30 -3.12
N PHE A 35 11.60 6.66 -3.95
CA PHE A 35 11.88 5.94 -5.20
C PHE A 35 12.19 4.46 -4.95
N LEU A 36 13.11 4.16 -4.03
CA LEU A 36 13.50 2.79 -3.70
C LEU A 36 12.35 1.99 -3.08
N SER A 37 11.57 2.62 -2.21
CA SER A 37 10.41 1.98 -1.58
C SER A 37 9.29 1.69 -2.55
N PHE A 38 9.19 2.41 -3.66
CA PHE A 38 8.15 2.22 -4.68
C PHE A 38 8.43 1.03 -5.61
N LEU A 39 9.69 0.59 -5.75
CA LEU A 39 10.08 -0.48 -6.67
C LEU A 39 9.33 -1.81 -6.48
N PRO A 40 9.11 -2.33 -5.24
CA PRO A 40 8.33 -3.54 -5.04
C PRO A 40 6.88 -3.39 -5.54
N PHE A 41 6.25 -2.26 -5.26
CA PHE A 41 4.88 -1.99 -5.72
C PHE A 41 4.81 -1.89 -7.24
N LEU A 42 5.79 -1.24 -7.89
CA LEU A 42 5.89 -1.17 -9.34
C LEU A 42 6.00 -2.57 -9.98
N ALA A 43 6.83 -3.45 -9.40
CA ALA A 43 6.93 -4.84 -9.85
C ALA A 43 5.58 -5.57 -9.71
N GLY A 44 4.87 -5.35 -8.61
CA GLY A 44 3.52 -5.87 -8.40
C GLY A 44 2.51 -5.38 -9.44
N LEU A 45 2.56 -4.10 -9.80
CA LEU A 45 1.68 -3.52 -10.83
C LEU A 45 1.92 -4.16 -12.20
N ILE A 46 3.19 -4.25 -12.62
CA ILE A 46 3.59 -4.82 -13.91
C ILE A 46 3.14 -6.28 -13.98
N THR A 47 3.49 -7.09 -12.97
CA THR A 47 3.13 -8.51 -12.93
C THR A 47 1.62 -8.76 -12.93
N THR A 48 0.86 -7.87 -12.28
CA THR A 48 -0.61 -7.99 -12.20
C THR A 48 -1.30 -7.61 -13.51
N HIS A 49 -0.84 -6.58 -14.21
CA HIS A 49 -1.55 -6.00 -15.37
C HIS A 49 -1.07 -6.49 -16.73
N VAL A 50 0.17 -6.98 -16.87
CA VAL A 50 0.72 -7.38 -18.18
C VAL A 50 -0.07 -8.53 -18.84
N ASN A 51 -0.70 -9.40 -18.05
CA ASN A 51 -1.37 -10.61 -18.56
C ASN A 51 -2.84 -10.72 -18.15
N TYR A 52 -3.45 -9.68 -17.61
CA TYR A 52 -4.78 -9.77 -17.01
C TYR A 52 -5.70 -8.62 -17.42
N LYS A 53 -6.91 -8.97 -17.87
CA LYS A 53 -8.00 -8.02 -18.14
C LYS A 53 -9.02 -8.14 -17.00
N PRO A 54 -9.18 -7.11 -16.15
CA PRO A 54 -10.12 -7.15 -15.04
C PRO A 54 -11.57 -7.15 -15.52
N ASP A 55 -12.42 -7.91 -14.83
CA ASP A 55 -13.87 -7.87 -15.00
C ASP A 55 -14.52 -6.79 -14.11
N GLU A 56 -15.83 -6.57 -14.25
CA GLU A 56 -16.55 -5.55 -13.46
C GLU A 56 -16.55 -5.86 -11.95
N ARG A 57 -16.56 -7.13 -11.56
CA ARG A 57 -16.55 -7.55 -10.16
C ARG A 57 -15.19 -7.22 -9.52
N ASP A 58 -14.12 -7.39 -10.27
CA ASP A 58 -12.75 -7.09 -9.84
C ASP A 58 -12.55 -5.60 -9.64
N MET A 59 -13.08 -4.79 -10.57
CA MET A 59 -13.08 -3.33 -10.45
C MET A 59 -13.83 -2.86 -9.18
N GLN A 60 -14.97 -3.49 -8.87
CA GLN A 60 -15.71 -3.17 -7.64
C GLN A 60 -14.95 -3.57 -6.36
N LEU A 61 -14.25 -4.71 -6.35
CA LEU A 61 -13.43 -5.16 -5.21
C LEU A 61 -12.26 -4.20 -4.97
N ILE A 62 -11.60 -3.74 -6.02
CA ILE A 62 -10.53 -2.74 -5.93
C ILE A 62 -11.07 -1.42 -5.39
N HIS A 63 -12.20 -0.93 -5.91
CA HIS A 63 -12.83 0.31 -5.45
C HIS A 63 -13.24 0.25 -3.96
N LYS A 64 -13.76 -0.88 -3.50
CA LYS A 64 -14.05 -1.11 -2.07
C LYS A 64 -12.78 -1.03 -1.23
N THR A 65 -11.69 -1.63 -1.69
CA THR A 65 -10.38 -1.59 -1.00
C THR A 65 -9.89 -0.15 -0.85
N ASP A 66 -9.96 0.65 -1.91
CA ASP A 66 -9.53 2.05 -1.90
C ASP A 66 -10.43 2.93 -1.00
N SER A 67 -11.73 2.67 -0.96
CA SER A 67 -12.68 3.42 -0.12
C SER A 67 -12.48 3.18 1.37
N PHE A 68 -12.20 1.94 1.79
CA PHE A 68 -11.97 1.59 3.19
C PHE A 68 -10.67 2.16 3.76
N GLN A 69 -9.66 2.35 2.92
CA GLN A 69 -8.34 2.82 3.33
C GLN A 69 -8.37 4.28 3.85
N SER A 70 -9.07 5.16 3.15
CA SER A 70 -8.99 6.62 3.36
C SER A 70 -9.34 7.03 4.78
N ILE A 71 -10.41 6.45 5.34
CA ILE A 71 -10.92 6.78 6.67
C ILE A 71 -9.98 6.23 7.76
N LEU A 72 -9.60 4.94 7.65
CA LEU A 72 -8.74 4.29 8.63
C LEU A 72 -7.34 4.92 8.68
N LEU A 73 -6.80 5.29 7.51
CA LEU A 73 -5.53 5.99 7.40
C LEU A 73 -5.59 7.36 8.08
N MET A 74 -6.64 8.16 7.84
CA MET A 74 -6.77 9.48 8.47
C MET A 74 -6.82 9.39 10.01
N VAL A 75 -7.56 8.42 10.55
CA VAL A 75 -7.63 8.19 12.00
C VAL A 75 -6.25 7.79 12.55
N ALA A 76 -5.56 6.89 11.88
CA ALA A 76 -4.21 6.48 12.29
C ALA A 76 -3.20 7.63 12.23
N MET A 77 -3.27 8.48 11.20
CA MET A 77 -2.42 9.67 11.10
C MET A 77 -2.70 10.68 12.21
N ALA A 78 -3.97 10.89 12.57
CA ALA A 78 -4.34 11.76 13.69
C ALA A 78 -3.76 11.26 15.02
N ILE A 79 -3.81 9.95 15.27
CA ILE A 79 -3.20 9.33 16.46
C ILE A 79 -1.68 9.54 16.46
N ILE A 80 -1.00 9.28 15.34
CA ILE A 80 0.45 9.47 15.23
C ILE A 80 0.83 10.92 15.48
N TYR A 81 0.07 11.88 14.93
CA TYR A 81 0.31 13.30 15.12
C TYR A 81 0.19 13.73 16.60
N LEU A 82 -0.84 13.25 17.30
CA LEU A 82 -1.10 13.63 18.70
C LEU A 82 -0.12 13.00 19.69
N TYR A 83 0.24 11.73 19.50
CA TYR A 83 1.04 10.98 20.47
C TYR A 83 2.53 10.92 20.12
N PHE A 84 2.90 11.17 18.87
CA PHE A 84 4.28 11.09 18.40
C PHE A 84 4.68 12.32 17.56
N PRO A 85 4.65 13.53 18.14
CA PRO A 85 4.90 14.78 17.42
C PRO A 85 6.33 14.89 16.84
N LEU A 86 7.26 14.06 17.32
CA LEU A 86 8.64 13.98 16.83
C LEU A 86 8.77 13.17 15.53
N ILE A 87 7.74 12.38 15.16
CA ILE A 87 7.75 11.61 13.92
C ILE A 87 7.54 12.56 12.74
N ASN A 88 8.30 12.34 11.66
CA ASN A 88 8.05 13.05 10.41
C ASN A 88 6.70 12.59 9.84
N TRP A 89 5.70 13.47 9.93
CA TRP A 89 4.32 13.19 9.52
C TRP A 89 4.21 12.81 8.05
N PHE A 90 5.04 13.40 7.17
CA PHE A 90 5.04 13.07 5.75
C PHE A 90 5.54 11.64 5.52
N PHE A 91 6.56 11.22 6.27
CA PHE A 91 7.10 9.86 6.16
C PHE A 91 6.10 8.84 6.69
N ALA A 92 5.45 9.15 7.81
CA ALA A 92 4.40 8.32 8.38
C ALA A 92 3.18 8.22 7.45
N MET A 93 2.79 9.30 6.79
CA MET A 93 1.70 9.31 5.81
C MET A 93 2.02 8.43 4.61
N TYR A 94 3.19 8.61 4.01
CA TYR A 94 3.59 7.83 2.83
C TYR A 94 3.70 6.33 3.15
N ALA A 95 4.38 5.97 4.23
CA ALA A 95 4.49 4.59 4.68
C ALA A 95 3.10 4.00 5.06
N GLY A 96 2.28 4.79 5.74
CA GLY A 96 0.94 4.42 6.16
C GLY A 96 0.02 4.08 4.98
N ILE A 97 0.06 4.86 3.90
CA ILE A 97 -0.71 4.56 2.67
C ILE A 97 -0.39 3.15 2.17
N GLY A 98 0.90 2.80 2.05
CA GLY A 98 1.33 1.48 1.59
C GLY A 98 0.90 0.35 2.54
N ILE A 99 1.07 0.56 3.85
CA ILE A 99 0.72 -0.43 4.88
C ILE A 99 -0.79 -0.67 4.92
N PHE A 100 -1.59 0.39 5.05
CA PHE A 100 -3.05 0.27 5.15
C PHE A 100 -3.63 -0.37 3.90
N ARG A 101 -3.22 0.06 2.70
CA ARG A 101 -3.71 -0.51 1.45
C ARG A 101 -3.28 -1.96 1.26
N GLY A 102 -2.04 -2.27 1.63
CA GLY A 102 -1.52 -3.64 1.58
C GLY A 102 -2.32 -4.56 2.50
N VAL A 103 -2.55 -4.16 3.76
CA VAL A 103 -3.32 -4.96 4.72
C VAL A 103 -4.78 -5.13 4.30
N THR A 104 -5.48 -4.06 3.92
CA THR A 104 -6.89 -4.15 3.52
C THR A 104 -7.07 -5.00 2.26
N GLY A 105 -6.21 -4.82 1.26
CA GLY A 105 -6.22 -5.62 0.05
C GLY A 105 -5.93 -7.10 0.31
N LEU A 106 -4.96 -7.41 1.17
CA LEU A 106 -4.68 -8.79 1.57
C LEU A 106 -5.87 -9.44 2.28
N ILE A 107 -6.55 -8.74 3.18
CA ILE A 107 -7.73 -9.26 3.87
C ILE A 107 -8.84 -9.57 2.84
N ILE A 108 -9.19 -8.60 2.00
CA ILE A 108 -10.29 -8.74 1.02
C ILE A 108 -10.04 -9.89 0.06
N PHE A 109 -8.82 -9.97 -0.50
CA PHE A 109 -8.43 -11.00 -1.47
C PHE A 109 -7.95 -12.31 -0.84
N ALA A 110 -7.82 -12.42 0.49
CA ALA A 110 -7.68 -13.70 1.17
C ALA A 110 -9.05 -14.35 1.37
N THR A 111 -10.04 -13.56 1.80
CA THR A 111 -11.39 -14.04 2.16
C THR A 111 -12.32 -14.34 0.99
N ASN A 112 -12.16 -13.67 -0.16
CA ASN A 112 -12.93 -13.92 -1.39
C ASN A 112 -12.11 -14.75 -2.36
#